data_AF-A0AAV6YK57-F1
#
_entry.id   AF-A0AAV6YK57-F1
#
_cell.length_a   1.000
_cell.length_b   1.000
_cell.length_c   1.000
_cell.angle_alpha   90.00
_cell.angle_beta   90.00
_cell.angle_gamma   90.00
#
_symmetry.space_group_name_H-M   'P 1'
#
loop_
_entity.id
_entity.type
_entity.pdbx_description
1 polymer ?
#
loop_
_entity_poly.entity_id
_entity_poly.type
_entity_poly.pdbx_seq_one_letter_code
_entity_poly.pdbx_strand_id
1 'polypeptide(L)'
;VLTFKEINWQMIRIEADAIQSSDHEIMSAPVRLITNQSKIRVTLKRRLKDCNVLASKLVLILDDLLWVLTDSQLKAMVQYAKSLSEAIEKSTAQRKSMAASTEPPP
;
A
#
# COMPACT_ATOMS: atom_id res chain seq x y z
N VAL A 1 -10.12 -18.57 -15.51
CA VAL A 1 -8.74 -18.33 -15.97
C VAL A 1 -7.88 -17.89 -14.80
N LEU A 2 -6.67 -18.41 -14.68
CA LEU A 2 -5.65 -17.89 -13.78
C LEU A 2 -4.60 -17.13 -14.59
N THR A 3 -4.23 -15.94 -14.13
CA THR A 3 -3.18 -15.14 -14.74
C THR A 3 -2.09 -14.92 -13.72
N PHE A 4 -0.85 -15.24 -14.10
CA PHE A 4 0.34 -15.04 -13.29
C PHE A 4 1.23 -14.01 -14.00
N LYS A 5 1.58 -12.95 -13.30
CA LYS A 5 2.51 -11.93 -13.76
C LYS A 5 3.57 -11.71 -12.71
N GLU A 6 4.79 -11.49 -13.18
CA GLU A 6 5.95 -11.33 -12.35
C GLU A 6 6.75 -10.15 -12.87
N ILE A 7 7.16 -9.26 -11.96
CA ILE A 7 8.02 -8.11 -12.28
C ILE A 7 9.19 -8.16 -11.32
N ASN A 8 10.39 -8.03 -11.88
CA ASN A 8 11.64 -8.02 -11.15
C ASN A 8 12.24 -6.61 -11.28
N TRP A 9 12.68 -6.04 -10.17
CA TRP A 9 13.36 -4.75 -10.10
C TRP A 9 14.74 -4.92 -9.52
N GLN A 10 15.74 -4.29 -10.14
CA GLN A 10 17.10 -4.29 -9.61
C GLN A 10 17.22 -3.46 -8.31
N MET A 11 16.38 -2.44 -8.17
CA MET A 11 16.29 -1.62 -6.97
C MET A 11 14.85 -1.10 -6.83
N ILE A 12 14.32 -1.11 -5.61
CA ILE A 12 13.12 -0.37 -5.25
C ILE A 12 13.47 0.62 -4.15
N ARG A 13 12.94 1.85 -4.26
CA ARG A 13 12.94 2.86 -3.21
C ARG A 13 11.52 3.24 -2.88
N ILE A 14 11.13 3.04 -1.63
CA ILE A 14 9.83 3.44 -1.09
C ILE A 14 10.08 4.61 -0.13
N GLU A 15 9.34 5.70 -0.31
CA GLU A 15 9.42 6.89 0.54
C GLU A 15 8.04 7.17 1.14
N ALA A 16 7.99 7.34 2.45
CA ALA A 16 6.78 7.68 3.18
C ALA A 16 6.90 9.09 3.74
N ASP A 17 5.85 9.89 3.55
CA ASP A 17 5.68 11.23 4.10
C ASP A 17 4.35 11.33 4.85
N ALA A 18 4.28 12.21 5.86
CA ALA A 18 3.07 12.43 6.66
C ALA A 18 2.13 13.27 5.83
N ILE A 19 0.88 12.84 5.78
CA ILE A 19 -0.21 13.68 5.28
C ILE A 19 -0.56 14.64 6.43
N GLN A 20 0.09 15.81 6.49
CA GLN A 20 -0.26 16.84 7.48
C GLN A 20 -1.36 17.76 6.97
N SER A 21 -2.36 17.97 7.81
CA SER A 21 -3.35 19.04 7.72
C SER A 21 -2.75 20.37 8.17
N SER A 22 -2.46 21.22 7.19
CA SER A 22 -2.39 22.70 7.16
C SER A 22 -1.76 23.57 8.26
N ASP A 23 -1.39 23.16 9.48
CA ASP A 23 -1.02 24.16 10.51
C ASP A 23 0.31 23.97 11.26
N HIS A 24 1.17 23.01 10.90
CA HIS A 24 2.49 22.92 11.51
C HIS A 24 3.60 22.63 10.50
N GLU A 25 4.46 23.64 10.29
CA GLU A 25 5.77 23.51 9.65
C GLU A 25 6.71 22.66 10.52
N ILE A 26 6.45 21.36 10.60
CA ILE A 26 7.40 20.41 11.16
C ILE A 26 8.08 19.73 9.99
N MET A 27 9.35 20.09 9.81
CA MET A 27 10.36 19.50 8.93
C MET A 27 10.05 18.03 8.62
N SER A 28 9.49 17.76 7.43
CA SER A 28 9.21 16.39 7.00
C SER A 28 10.54 15.65 6.92
N ALA A 29 10.68 14.60 7.73
CA ALA A 29 11.80 13.68 7.71
C ALA A 29 11.34 12.39 7.03
N PRO A 30 11.32 12.34 5.68
CA PRO A 30 10.74 11.21 4.96
C PRO A 30 11.49 9.93 5.29
N VAL A 31 10.72 8.88 5.52
CA VAL A 31 11.25 7.55 5.84
C VAL A 31 11.47 6.82 4.53
N ARG A 32 12.69 6.36 4.32
CA ARG A 32 13.13 5.74 3.06
C ARG A 32 13.49 4.30 3.30
N LEU A 33 12.84 3.43 2.54
CA LEU A 33 13.18 2.03 2.42
C LEU A 33 13.83 1.80 1.06
N ILE A 34 15.07 1.34 1.07
CA ILE A 34 15.78 0.93 -0.15
C ILE A 34 15.98 -0.57 -0.10
N THR A 35 15.72 -1.24 -1.21
CA THR A 35 15.97 -2.66 -1.38
C THR A 35 16.61 -2.88 -2.74
N ASN A 36 17.67 -3.68 -2.76
CA ASN A 36 18.26 -4.23 -3.97
C ASN A 36 17.47 -5.49 -4.33
N GLN A 37 17.32 -5.76 -5.62
CA GLN A 37 16.74 -7.01 -6.13
C GLN A 37 15.40 -7.39 -5.48
N SER A 38 14.34 -6.88 -6.06
CA SER A 38 12.99 -7.11 -5.56
C SER A 38 12.12 -7.72 -6.63
N LYS A 39 11.08 -8.42 -6.18
CA LYS A 39 10.20 -9.16 -7.06
C LYS A 39 8.77 -9.05 -6.60
N ILE A 40 7.86 -8.71 -7.49
CA ILE A 40 6.44 -8.75 -7.23
C ILE A 40 5.78 -9.82 -8.10
N ARG A 41 4.91 -10.62 -7.47
CA ARG A 41 4.10 -11.62 -8.15
C ARG A 41 2.64 -11.25 -8.00
N VAL A 42 1.97 -11.10 -9.13
CA VAL A 42 0.53 -10.82 -9.23
C VAL A 42 -0.15 -12.07 -9.74
N THR A 43 -1.10 -12.60 -8.98
CA THR A 43 -2.00 -13.67 -9.40
C THR A 43 -3.42 -13.16 -9.46
N LEU A 44 -4.10 -13.33 -10.60
CA LEU A 44 -5.51 -12.98 -10.76
C LEU A 44 -6.31 -14.23 -11.11
N LYS A 45 -7.42 -14.45 -10.41
CA LYS A 45 -8.44 -15.43 -10.75
C LYS A 45 -9.59 -14.71 -11.44
N ARG A 46 -9.82 -15.01 -12.72
CA ARG A 46 -10.91 -14.45 -13.52
C ARG A 46 -11.96 -15.48 -13.86
N ARG A 47 -13.23 -15.08 -13.81
CA ARG A 47 -14.34 -15.88 -14.34
C ARG A 47 -14.28 -15.88 -15.87
N LEU A 48 -14.54 -17.03 -16.50
CA LEU A 48 -14.44 -17.19 -17.95
C LEU A 48 -15.53 -16.45 -18.73
N LYS A 49 -16.74 -16.36 -18.17
CA LYS A 49 -17.92 -15.83 -18.87
C LYS A 49 -17.84 -14.33 -19.14
N ASP A 50 -17.27 -13.57 -18.21
CA ASP A 50 -17.34 -12.10 -18.16
C ASP A 50 -15.97 -11.46 -17.83
N CYS A 51 -14.89 -12.26 -17.73
CA CYS A 51 -13.55 -11.83 -17.32
C CYS A 51 -13.46 -11.15 -15.94
N ASN A 52 -14.50 -11.21 -15.11
CA ASN A 52 -14.52 -10.54 -13.81
C ASN A 52 -13.47 -11.15 -12.87
N VAL A 53 -12.73 -10.30 -12.13
CA VAL A 53 -11.69 -10.74 -11.18
C VAL A 53 -12.37 -11.19 -9.89
N LEU A 54 -12.39 -12.49 -9.68
CA LEU A 54 -12.98 -13.12 -8.50
C LEU A 54 -12.06 -13.06 -7.28
N ALA A 55 -10.75 -13.13 -7.52
CA ALA A 55 -9.74 -13.03 -6.47
C ALA A 55 -8.42 -12.52 -7.06
N SER A 56 -7.66 -11.79 -6.24
CA SER A 56 -6.30 -11.39 -6.53
C SER A 56 -5.39 -11.80 -5.37
N LYS A 57 -4.13 -12.09 -5.68
CA LYS A 57 -3.06 -12.26 -4.72
C LYS A 57 -1.85 -11.47 -5.18
N LEU A 58 -1.34 -10.63 -4.30
CA LEU A 58 -0.12 -9.84 -4.51
C LEU A 58 0.93 -10.33 -3.51
N VAL A 59 2.12 -10.67 -4.00
CA VAL A 59 3.26 -11.05 -3.15
C VAL A 59 4.44 -10.19 -3.53
N LEU A 60 4.98 -9.43 -2.58
CA LEU A 60 6.23 -8.70 -2.71
C LEU A 60 7.32 -9.49 -1.99
N ILE A 61 8.44 -9.72 -2.68
CA ILE A 61 9.62 -10.43 -2.20
C ILE A 61 10.76 -9.43 -2.27
N LEU A 62 11.44 -9.23 -1.14
CA LEU A 62 12.53 -8.28 -0.98
C LEU A 62 13.73 -9.06 -0.42
N ASP A 63 14.90 -8.93 -1.04
CA ASP A 63 16.11 -9.63 -0.60
C ASP A 63 16.79 -8.84 0.53
N ASP A 64 17.63 -7.84 0.21
CA ASP A 64 18.18 -6.97 1.27
C ASP A 64 17.32 -5.72 1.46
N LEU A 65 17.18 -5.34 2.72
CA LEU A 65 16.46 -4.15 3.16
C LEU A 65 17.45 -3.20 3.82
N LEU A 66 17.73 -2.07 3.18
CA LEU A 66 18.50 -0.99 3.77
C LEU A 66 17.56 0.08 4.34
N TRP A 67 17.54 0.18 5.67
CA TRP A 67 16.76 1.16 6.40
C TRP A 67 17.73 2.16 7.01
N VAL A 68 17.66 3.42 6.57
CA VAL A 68 18.43 4.51 7.16
C VAL A 68 17.48 5.24 8.10
N LEU A 69 17.80 5.25 9.40
CA LEU A 69 16.97 5.85 10.44
C LEU A 69 17.79 6.82 11.28
N THR A 70 17.39 8.08 11.29
CA THR A 70 17.78 9.08 12.29
C THR A 70 16.70 9.19 13.39
N ASP A 71 17.04 9.79 14.53
CA ASP A 71 16.07 10.05 15.61
C ASP A 71 14.83 10.83 15.11
N SER A 72 15.04 11.80 14.22
CA SER A 72 13.95 12.55 13.57
C SER A 72 13.06 11.66 12.68
N GLN A 73 13.65 10.73 11.93
CA GLN A 73 12.89 9.78 11.10
C GLN A 73 12.11 8.78 11.96
N LEU A 74 12.67 8.32 13.08
CA LEU A 74 11.95 7.44 14.00
C LEU A 74 10.71 8.13 14.59
N LYS A 75 10.86 9.40 15.00
CA LYS A 75 9.72 10.22 15.44
C LYS A 75 8.68 10.40 14.32
N ALA A 76 9.12 10.61 13.08
CA ALA A 76 8.24 10.70 11.92
C ALA A 76 7.51 9.37 11.63
N MET A 77 8.15 8.22 11.79
CA MET A 77 7.51 6.90 11.61
C MET A 77 6.30 6.69 12.53
N VAL A 78 6.39 7.13 13.79
CA VAL A 78 5.27 7.03 14.73
C VAL A 78 4.09 7.88 14.27
N GLN A 79 4.34 9.07 13.73
CA GLN A 79 3.30 9.92 13.16
C GLN A 79 2.71 9.32 11.88
N TYR A 80 3.56 8.75 11.01
CA TYR A 80 3.10 8.06 9.80
C TYR A 80 2.21 6.86 10.11
N ALA A 81 2.53 6.07 11.14
CA ALA A 81 1.69 4.96 11.56
C ALA A 81 0.28 5.42 11.98
N LYS A 82 0.17 6.57 12.66
CA LYS A 82 -1.12 7.16 13.04
C LYS A 82 -1.90 7.64 11.82
N SER A 83 -1.29 8.47 10.97
CA SER A 83 -1.93 8.97 9.75
C SER A 83 -2.35 7.84 8.81
N LEU A 84 -1.54 6.78 8.72
CA LEU A 84 -1.85 5.59 7.93
C LEU A 84 -3.05 4.83 8.50
N SER A 85 -3.12 4.65 9.84
CA SER A 85 -4.26 4.00 10.48
C SER A 85 -5.56 4.75 10.19
N GLU A 86 -5.56 6.07 10.34
CA GLU A 86 -6.72 6.91 10.04
C GLU A 86 -7.15 6.81 8.56
N ALA A 87 -6.18 6.82 7.64
CA ALA A 87 -6.44 6.64 6.21
C ALA A 87 -7.02 5.25 5.89
N ILE A 88 -6.49 4.20 6.52
CA ILE A 88 -6.99 2.82 6.38
C ILE A 88 -8.43 2.73 6.90
N GLU A 89 -8.72 3.30 8.07
CA GLU A 89 -10.07 3.31 8.65
C GLU A 89 -11.06 4.04 7.74
N LYS A 90 -10.69 5.24 7.25
CA LYS A 90 -11.51 6.01 6.31
C LYS A 90 -11.77 5.24 5.01
N SER A 91 -10.75 4.56 4.46
CA SER A 91 -10.89 3.73 3.27
C SER A 91 -11.78 2.50 3.51
N THR A 92 -11.71 1.91 4.71
CA THR A 92 -12.52 0.76 5.09
C THR A 92 -13.98 1.16 5.28
N ALA A 93 -14.24 2.32 5.89
CA ALA A 93 -15.56 2.92 5.99
C ALA A 93 -16.16 3.20 4.59
N GLN A 94 -15.36 3.73 3.66
CA GLN A 94 -15.78 3.95 2.27
C GLN A 94 -16.10 2.64 1.53
N ARG A 95 -15.33 1.57 1.76
CA ARG A 95 -15.65 0.24 1.19
C ARG A 95 -16.98 -0.29 1.73
N LYS A 96 -17.26 -0.09 3.02
CA LYS A 96 -18.55 -0.50 3.62
C LYS A 96 -19.71 0.30 3.04
N SER A 97 -19.57 1.60 2.82
CA SER A 97 -20.65 2.42 2.22
C SER A 97 -20.90 2.08 0.75
N MET A 98 -19.86 1.80 -0.04
CA MET A 98 -20.00 1.33 -1.44
C MET A 98 -20.63 -0.06 -1.54
N ALA A 99 -20.39 -0.94 -0.56
CA ALA A 99 -21.04 -2.25 -0.52
C ALA A 99 -22.54 -2.15 -0.20
N ALA A 100 -22.93 -1.21 0.68
CA ALA A 100 -24.32 -0.98 1.06
C ALA A 100 -25.18 -0.36 -0.06
N SER A 101 -24.59 0.35 -1.03
CA SER A 101 -25.32 0.94 -2.15
C SER A 101 -25.65 -0.03 -3.30
N THR A 102 -25.34 -1.33 -3.17
CA THR A 102 -25.55 -2.33 -4.24
C THR A 102 -26.71 -3.31 -3.93
N GLU A 103 -27.60 -2.96 -3.01
CA GLU A 103 -28.81 -3.75 -2.74
C GLU A 103 -29.83 -3.55 -3.89
N PRO A 104 -30.31 -4.60 -4.58
CA PRO A 104 -31.26 -4.45 -5.68
C PRO A 104 -32.64 -4.01 -5.15
N PRO A 105 -33.42 -3.23 -5.93
CA PRO A 105 -34.75 -2.82 -5.52
C PRO A 105 -35.70 -4.03 -5.39
N PRO A 106 -36.76 -3.92 -4.56
CA PRO A 106 -37.71 -5.00 -4.25
C PRO A 106 -38.50 -5.50 -5.46
#